data_AF-A0A851IJU7-F1
#
_entry.id   AF-A0A851IJU7-F1
#
_cell.length_a   1.000
_cell.length_b   1.000
_cell.length_c   1.000
_cell.angle_alpha   90.00
_cell.angle_beta   90.00
_cell.angle_gamma   90.00
#
_symmetry.space_group_name_H-M   'P 1'
#
loop_
_entity.id
_entity.type
_entity.pdbx_description
1 polymer ?
#
loop_
_entity_poly.entity_id
_entity_poly.type
_entity_poly.pdbx_seq_one_letter_code
_entity_poly.pdbx_strand_id
1 'polypeptide(L)'
;MTRQIPAQRQPLRYDAYGRPLRNRKKNGALRFLLGFLLPYLVINGILLFLVITKPTIRAEEPDTTDYQHAAIRFEIDSLLPMRSVKATLEGDPIELTKKGSVYSAELEANGNLTISVESLNRMTDVEHISINILDETAPSIEESSAVIGAGYVEFQVSDSQSGVNFDSIYATDSDGSHLKPTDIQRTSGKITFSMKGDSLNVYVQDLAGNQQTVNFSVS
;
A
#
# COMPACT_ATOMS: atom_id res chain seq x y z
N MET A 1 26.62 23.97 89.38
CA MET A 1 27.90 23.33 89.02
C MET A 1 27.67 22.48 87.77
N THR A 2 28.16 22.95 86.63
CA THR A 2 27.93 22.31 85.32
C THR A 2 29.28 21.82 84.79
N ARG A 3 29.47 20.50 84.66
CA ARG A 3 30.67 19.92 84.03
C ARG A 3 30.39 19.74 82.54
N GLN A 4 30.97 20.61 81.72
CA GLN A 4 31.03 20.40 80.27
C GLN A 4 32.14 19.38 79.95
N ILE A 5 31.81 18.33 79.22
CA ILE A 5 32.75 17.35 78.67
C ILE A 5 33.40 17.99 77.43
N PRO A 6 34.74 18.01 77.29
CA PRO A 6 35.38 18.60 76.13
C PRO A 6 35.11 17.76 74.88
N ALA A 7 34.65 18.43 73.82
CA ALA A 7 34.45 17.84 72.50
C ALA A 7 35.78 17.29 71.93
N GLN A 8 35.78 16.00 71.57
CA GLN A 8 36.88 15.34 70.87
C GLN A 8 37.16 16.06 69.55
N ARG A 9 38.29 16.77 69.46
CA ARG A 9 38.77 17.41 68.23
C ARG A 9 39.39 16.34 67.33
N GLN A 10 38.81 16.11 66.15
CA GLN A 10 39.38 15.23 65.14
C GLN A 10 40.74 15.78 64.66
N PRO A 11 41.79 14.96 64.53
CA PRO A 11 43.11 15.43 64.12
C PRO A 11 43.12 15.86 62.66
N LEU A 12 43.47 17.13 62.42
CA LEU A 12 43.74 17.67 61.08
C LEU A 12 45.02 17.00 60.55
N ARG A 13 44.93 16.37 59.38
CA ARG A 13 46.10 15.81 58.68
C ARG A 13 46.78 16.93 57.89
N TYR A 14 48.11 17.00 57.95
CA TYR A 14 48.92 17.98 57.22
C TYR A 14 49.79 17.27 56.18
N ASP A 15 50.11 17.94 55.08
CA ASP A 15 51.10 17.43 54.13
C ASP A 15 52.55 17.68 54.61
N ALA A 16 53.54 17.20 53.86
CA ALA A 16 54.96 17.35 54.18
C ALA A 16 55.45 18.82 54.25
N TYR A 17 54.62 19.78 53.83
CA TYR A 17 54.90 21.21 53.84
C TYR A 17 54.02 21.98 54.85
N GLY A 18 53.36 21.26 55.78
CA GLY A 18 52.57 21.86 56.86
C GLY A 18 51.25 22.49 56.41
N ARG A 19 50.75 22.16 55.22
CA ARG A 19 49.43 22.65 54.74
C ARG A 19 48.34 21.67 55.18
N PRO A 20 47.19 22.16 55.69
CA PRO A 20 46.10 21.28 56.07
C PRO A 20 45.59 20.52 54.84
N LEU A 21 45.63 19.19 54.89
CA LEU A 21 45.06 18.34 53.86
C LEU A 21 43.54 18.55 53.88
N ARG A 22 43.04 19.33 52.92
CA ARG A 22 41.60 19.49 52.70
C ARG A 22 41.01 18.11 52.42
N ASN A 23 40.33 17.55 53.42
CA ASN A 23 39.64 16.29 53.30
C ASN A 23 38.48 16.49 52.30
N ARG A 24 38.75 16.30 51.00
CA ARG A 24 37.69 16.32 49.99
C ARG A 24 36.74 15.19 50.37
N LYS A 25 35.56 15.54 50.88
CA LYS A 25 34.44 14.60 51.01
C LYS A 25 34.27 13.95 49.63
N LYS A 26 34.76 12.71 49.50
CA LYS A 26 34.49 11.92 48.29
C LYS A 26 33.01 11.62 48.36
N ASN A 27 32.23 12.23 47.48
CA ASN A 27 30.78 11.99 47.40
C ASN A 27 30.58 10.55 46.93
N GLY A 28 30.59 9.60 47.86
CA GLY A 28 30.42 8.16 47.58
C GLY A 28 29.14 7.89 46.81
N ALA A 29 28.06 8.61 47.14
CA ALA A 29 26.80 8.60 46.41
C ALA A 29 26.96 9.06 44.94
N LEU A 30 27.72 10.12 44.67
CA LEU A 30 27.96 10.59 43.30
C LEU A 30 28.77 9.57 42.49
N ARG A 31 29.77 8.94 43.10
CA ARG A 31 30.57 7.88 42.45
C ARG A 31 29.74 6.63 42.17
N PHE A 32 28.85 6.26 43.09
CA PHE A 32 27.91 5.16 42.90
C PHE A 32 26.89 5.49 41.80
N LEU A 33 26.32 6.70 41.83
CA LEU A 33 25.33 7.15 40.86
C LEU A 33 25.92 7.24 39.45
N LEU A 34 27.06 7.90 39.26
CA LEU A 34 27.71 8.03 37.95
C LEU A 34 28.42 6.73 37.50
N GLY A 35 28.97 5.95 38.42
CA GLY A 35 29.80 4.78 38.09
C GLY A 35 29.03 3.47 37.93
N PHE A 36 27.87 3.35 38.58
CA PHE A 36 27.09 2.09 38.59
C PHE A 36 25.64 2.31 38.17
N LEU A 37 24.92 3.22 38.84
CA LEU A 37 23.47 3.38 38.60
C LEU A 37 23.18 3.93 37.21
N LEU A 38 23.89 4.98 36.79
CA LEU A 38 23.66 5.63 35.51
C LEU A 38 24.02 4.72 34.33
N PRO A 39 25.20 4.06 34.28
CA PRO A 39 25.49 3.07 33.23
C PRO A 39 24.48 1.93 33.20
N TYR A 40 24.03 1.45 34.37
CA TYR A 40 22.99 0.44 34.45
C TYR A 40 21.69 0.92 33.80
N LEU A 41 21.21 2.11 34.16
CA LEU A 41 19.98 2.67 33.58
C LEU A 41 20.13 2.96 32.08
N VAL A 42 21.28 3.44 31.62
CA VAL A 42 21.53 3.72 30.21
C VAL A 42 21.55 2.43 29.38
N ILE A 43 22.31 1.41 29.80
CA ILE A 43 22.40 0.13 29.07
C ILE A 43 21.04 -0.56 29.04
N ASN A 44 20.36 -0.67 30.19
CA ASN A 44 19.04 -1.29 30.25
C ASN A 44 17.99 -0.44 29.51
N GLY A 45 18.09 0.88 29.54
CA GLY A 45 17.22 1.78 28.80
C GLY A 45 17.37 1.59 27.29
N ILE A 46 18.61 1.47 26.78
CA ILE A 46 18.87 1.19 25.36
C ILE A 46 18.34 -0.18 24.99
N LEU A 47 18.62 -1.22 25.79
CA LEU A 47 18.10 -2.58 25.55
C LEU A 47 16.58 -2.59 25.51
N LEU A 48 15.93 -1.95 26.48
CA LEU A 48 14.48 -1.83 26.53
C LEU A 48 13.96 -1.11 25.29
N PHE A 49 14.58 0.01 24.90
CA PHE A 49 14.21 0.76 23.71
C PHE A 49 14.28 -0.09 22.45
N LEU A 50 15.37 -0.85 22.26
CA LEU A 50 15.50 -1.77 21.13
C LEU A 50 14.46 -2.89 21.17
N VAL A 51 14.09 -3.42 22.34
CA VAL A 51 13.06 -4.46 22.46
C VAL A 51 11.66 -3.95 22.10
N ILE A 52 11.33 -2.70 22.44
CA ILE A 52 9.98 -2.13 22.17
C ILE A 52 9.88 -1.39 20.83
N THR A 53 11.00 -1.13 20.15
CA THR A 53 10.97 -0.39 18.88
C THR A 53 10.22 -1.21 17.83
N LYS A 54 9.12 -0.66 17.31
CA LYS A 54 8.33 -1.27 16.26
C LYS A 54 8.70 -0.71 14.88
N PRO A 55 8.60 -1.51 13.80
CA PRO A 55 8.56 -0.98 12.45
C PRO A 55 7.29 -0.15 12.25
N THR A 56 7.29 0.70 11.22
CA THR A 56 6.11 1.45 10.80
C THR A 56 5.97 1.38 9.29
N ILE A 57 4.78 1.04 8.82
CA ILE A 57 4.44 1.01 7.40
C ILE A 57 3.89 2.39 7.01
N ARG A 58 4.38 2.96 5.89
CA ARG A 58 3.80 4.13 5.24
C ARG A 58 3.41 3.74 3.83
N ALA A 59 2.12 3.52 3.60
CA ALA A 59 1.61 3.21 2.29
C ALA A 59 1.17 4.48 1.55
N GLU A 60 1.43 4.53 0.25
CA GLU A 60 0.82 5.47 -0.66
C GLU A 60 -0.55 4.94 -1.09
N GLU A 61 -1.43 5.84 -1.52
CA GLU A 61 -2.74 5.45 -2.05
C GLU A 61 -2.54 4.65 -3.35
N PRO A 62 -3.25 3.52 -3.55
CA PRO A 62 -3.14 2.74 -4.77
C PRO A 62 -3.49 3.58 -6.00
N ASP A 63 -2.70 3.44 -7.06
CA ASP A 63 -2.90 4.16 -8.31
C ASP A 63 -3.02 3.17 -9.47
N THR A 64 -3.76 3.54 -10.52
CA THR A 64 -3.93 2.75 -11.74
C THR A 64 -3.75 3.62 -12.97
N THR A 65 -3.03 3.11 -13.96
CA THR A 65 -2.81 3.81 -15.23
C THR A 65 -3.70 3.30 -16.37
N ASP A 66 -4.18 2.06 -16.27
CA ASP A 66 -4.82 1.32 -17.35
C ASP A 66 -6.12 0.60 -16.93
N TYR A 67 -6.58 0.81 -15.69
CA TYR A 67 -7.76 0.15 -15.09
C TYR A 67 -7.67 -1.37 -14.96
N GLN A 68 -6.54 -1.98 -15.35
CA GLN A 68 -6.26 -3.42 -15.28
C GLN A 68 -5.26 -3.75 -14.18
N HIS A 69 -4.30 -2.86 -13.96
CA HIS A 69 -3.25 -3.02 -12.98
C HIS A 69 -3.27 -1.89 -11.97
N ALA A 70 -3.11 -2.25 -10.69
CA ALA A 70 -2.97 -1.30 -9.59
C ALA A 70 -1.52 -1.34 -9.09
N ALA A 71 -0.85 -0.20 -9.17
CA ALA A 71 0.49 -0.02 -8.63
C ALA A 71 0.39 0.37 -7.16
N ILE A 72 0.96 -0.45 -6.28
CA ILE A 72 1.08 -0.15 -4.86
C ILE A 72 2.53 0.18 -4.51
N ARG A 73 2.69 1.18 -3.64
CA ARG A 73 3.99 1.59 -3.10
C ARG A 73 3.87 1.82 -1.62
N PHE A 74 4.82 1.26 -0.86
CA PHE A 74 4.91 1.50 0.57
C PHE A 74 6.36 1.54 1.02
N GLU A 75 6.63 2.39 2.00
CA GLU A 75 7.92 2.53 2.66
C GLU A 75 7.84 1.90 4.06
N ILE A 76 8.91 1.21 4.44
CA ILE A 76 9.07 0.67 5.79
C ILE A 76 10.09 1.51 6.54
N ASP A 77 9.61 2.27 7.52
CA ASP A 77 10.46 2.97 8.47
C ASP A 77 10.78 2.04 9.64
N SER A 78 12.06 1.72 9.82
CA SER A 78 12.49 1.00 11.01
C SER A 78 13.92 1.29 11.44
N LEU A 79 14.12 1.35 12.76
CA LEU A 79 15.43 1.44 13.37
C LEU A 79 16.16 0.10 13.38
N LEU A 80 15.41 -1.00 13.44
CA LEU A 80 15.95 -2.36 13.46
C LEU A 80 15.83 -2.99 12.07
N PRO A 81 16.74 -3.90 11.69
CA PRO A 81 16.60 -4.66 10.46
C PRO A 81 15.28 -5.47 10.43
N MET A 82 14.67 -5.53 9.25
CA MET A 82 13.48 -6.36 9.01
C MET A 82 13.85 -7.84 8.94
N ARG A 83 13.06 -8.66 9.63
CA ARG A 83 13.14 -10.11 9.59
C ARG A 83 12.25 -10.68 8.49
N SER A 84 11.04 -10.16 8.35
CA SER A 84 10.14 -10.55 7.26
C SER A 84 9.25 -9.39 6.81
N VAL A 85 8.93 -9.38 5.52
CA VAL A 85 7.99 -8.46 4.89
C VAL A 85 7.12 -9.32 3.98
N LYS A 86 5.81 -9.26 4.17
CA LYS A 86 4.83 -10.04 3.42
C LYS A 86 3.68 -9.14 2.99
N ALA A 87 3.17 -9.39 1.80
CA ALA A 87 1.94 -8.79 1.31
C ALA A 87 1.03 -9.91 0.81
N THR A 88 -0.26 -9.80 1.14
CA THR A 88 -1.29 -10.73 0.68
C THR A 88 -2.52 -9.98 0.21
N LEU A 89 -3.09 -10.36 -0.94
CA LEU A 89 -4.36 -9.83 -1.45
C LEU A 89 -5.42 -10.90 -1.21
N GLU A 90 -6.46 -10.59 -0.42
CA GLU A 90 -7.50 -11.56 -0.04
C GLU A 90 -6.95 -12.88 0.54
N GLY A 91 -5.73 -12.83 1.11
CA GLY A 91 -5.03 -13.98 1.68
C GLY A 91 -4.00 -14.64 0.76
N ASP A 92 -4.02 -14.35 -0.55
CA ASP A 92 -3.05 -14.89 -1.50
C ASP A 92 -1.76 -14.07 -1.51
N PRO A 93 -0.58 -14.72 -1.50
CA PRO A 93 0.70 -14.02 -1.43
C PRO A 93 1.01 -13.26 -2.72
N ILE A 94 1.52 -12.03 -2.57
CA ILE A 94 1.91 -11.17 -3.69
C ILE A 94 3.43 -11.06 -3.74
N GLU A 95 3.99 -11.01 -4.95
CA GLU A 95 5.41 -10.75 -5.16
C GLU A 95 5.74 -9.27 -4.94
N LEU A 96 6.72 -9.00 -4.07
CA LEU A 96 7.17 -7.65 -3.74
C LEU A 96 8.53 -7.35 -4.37
N THR A 97 8.62 -6.22 -5.05
CA THR A 97 9.89 -5.66 -5.53
C THR A 97 10.43 -4.68 -4.52
N LYS A 98 11.66 -4.92 -4.03
CA LYS A 98 12.33 -4.06 -3.06
C LYS A 98 13.36 -3.13 -3.72
N LYS A 99 13.26 -1.82 -3.44
CA LYS A 99 14.27 -0.81 -3.78
C LYS A 99 14.61 0.03 -2.54
N GLY A 100 15.65 -0.38 -1.81
CA GLY A 100 16.06 0.30 -0.57
C GLY A 100 15.06 0.07 0.57
N SER A 101 14.46 1.14 1.10
CA SER A 101 13.36 1.12 2.09
C SER A 101 11.97 1.00 1.46
N VAL A 102 11.88 1.17 0.14
CA VAL A 102 10.62 1.19 -0.61
C VAL A 102 10.32 -0.17 -1.21
N TYR A 103 9.07 -0.58 -1.09
CA TYR A 103 8.51 -1.80 -1.64
C TYR A 103 7.41 -1.43 -2.63
N SER A 104 7.36 -2.14 -3.75
CA SER A 104 6.34 -1.94 -4.78
C SER A 104 5.82 -3.29 -5.26
N ALA A 105 4.54 -3.33 -5.60
CA ALA A 105 3.90 -4.45 -6.24
C ALA A 105 2.90 -3.96 -7.29
N GLU A 106 2.58 -4.83 -8.22
CA GLU A 106 1.55 -4.65 -9.23
C GLU A 106 0.47 -5.68 -8.97
N LEU A 107 -0.78 -5.23 -8.95
CA LEU A 107 -1.94 -6.04 -8.59
C LEU A 107 -2.88 -6.12 -9.78
N GLU A 108 -3.38 -7.31 -10.06
CA GLU A 108 -4.26 -7.60 -11.21
C GLU A 108 -5.75 -7.72 -10.82
N ALA A 109 -6.07 -7.59 -9.53
CA ALA A 109 -7.43 -7.78 -9.02
C ALA A 109 -7.74 -6.81 -7.87
N ASN A 110 -9.03 -6.46 -7.74
CA ASN A 110 -9.52 -5.73 -6.58
C ASN A 110 -9.54 -6.62 -5.33
N GLY A 111 -9.55 -5.99 -4.15
CA GLY A 111 -9.62 -6.70 -2.88
C GLY A 111 -8.92 -5.97 -1.74
N ASN A 112 -8.76 -6.67 -0.62
CA ASN A 112 -8.09 -6.16 0.57
C ASN A 112 -6.65 -6.64 0.61
N LEU A 113 -5.74 -5.70 0.39
CA LEU A 113 -4.32 -5.89 0.58
C LEU A 113 -3.97 -5.82 2.07
N THR A 114 -3.28 -6.84 2.56
CA THR A 114 -2.71 -6.86 3.90
C THR A 114 -1.20 -6.90 3.81
N ILE A 115 -0.54 -5.88 4.37
CA ILE A 115 0.91 -5.78 4.44
C ILE A 115 1.31 -6.09 5.88
N SER A 116 2.17 -7.07 6.08
CA SER A 116 2.69 -7.45 7.40
C SER A 116 4.21 -7.40 7.41
N VAL A 117 4.75 -6.68 8.40
CA VAL A 117 6.19 -6.53 8.60
C VAL A 117 6.57 -7.01 9.99
N GLU A 118 7.69 -7.71 10.09
CA GLU A 118 8.26 -8.19 11.36
C GLU A 118 9.72 -7.73 11.44
N SER A 119 10.07 -7.03 12.53
CA SER A 119 11.45 -6.64 12.84
C SER A 119 12.19 -7.75 13.60
N LEU A 120 13.51 -7.63 13.70
CA LEU A 120 14.36 -8.63 14.37
C LEU A 120 14.00 -8.89 15.85
N ASN A 121 13.48 -7.89 16.55
CA ASN A 121 12.97 -8.00 17.92
C ASN A 121 11.56 -8.64 18.00
N ARG A 122 11.00 -9.13 16.88
CA ARG A 122 9.67 -9.73 16.74
C ARG A 122 8.50 -8.77 16.95
N MET A 123 8.76 -7.46 16.96
CA MET A 123 7.68 -6.48 16.87
C MET A 123 7.13 -6.50 15.44
N THR A 124 5.81 -6.36 15.33
CA THR A 124 5.12 -6.42 14.05
C THR A 124 4.28 -5.17 13.83
N ASP A 125 4.09 -4.82 12.57
CA ASP A 125 3.11 -3.83 12.13
C ASP A 125 2.32 -4.42 10.96
N VAL A 126 1.04 -4.09 10.89
CA VAL A 126 0.13 -4.60 9.85
C VAL A 126 -0.72 -3.45 9.33
N GLU A 127 -0.73 -3.28 8.01
CA GLU A 127 -1.54 -2.28 7.33
C GLU A 127 -2.52 -2.97 6.38
N HIS A 128 -3.75 -2.45 6.34
CA HIS A 128 -4.81 -2.96 5.47
C HIS A 128 -5.24 -1.85 4.50
N ILE A 129 -5.20 -2.16 3.21
CA ILE A 129 -5.54 -1.24 2.13
C ILE A 129 -6.59 -1.89 1.26
N SER A 130 -7.71 -1.20 1.04
CA SER A 130 -8.76 -1.67 0.15
C SER A 130 -8.51 -1.15 -1.26
N ILE A 131 -8.54 -2.03 -2.24
CA ILE A 131 -8.31 -1.74 -3.66
C ILE A 131 -9.62 -2.00 -4.39
N ASN A 132 -10.15 -0.96 -5.01
CA ASN A 132 -11.41 -0.97 -5.76
C ASN A 132 -11.32 -0.09 -7.02
N ILE A 133 -10.11 0.10 -7.54
CA ILE A 133 -9.84 1.02 -8.65
C ILE A 133 -9.82 0.30 -10.02
N LEU A 134 -9.70 -1.03 -10.02
CA LEU A 134 -9.69 -1.84 -11.24
C LEU A 134 -11.12 -2.05 -11.74
N ASP A 135 -11.29 -2.03 -13.05
CA ASP A 135 -12.58 -2.27 -13.68
C ASP A 135 -12.68 -3.74 -14.12
N GLU A 136 -13.54 -4.48 -13.44
CA GLU A 136 -13.80 -5.91 -13.70
C GLU A 136 -15.14 -6.12 -14.41
N THR A 137 -15.81 -5.03 -14.81
CA THR A 137 -17.16 -5.08 -15.37
C THR A 137 -17.14 -4.92 -16.88
N ALA A 138 -17.86 -5.79 -17.58
CA ALA A 138 -17.99 -5.67 -19.03
C ALA A 138 -18.89 -4.48 -19.42
N PRO A 139 -18.62 -3.84 -20.58
CA PRO A 139 -19.45 -2.72 -21.04
C PRO A 139 -20.88 -3.19 -21.33
N SER A 140 -21.85 -2.32 -21.07
CA SER A 140 -23.26 -2.59 -21.30
C SER A 140 -23.69 -2.21 -22.72
N ILE A 141 -24.50 -3.07 -23.34
CA ILE A 141 -25.13 -2.84 -24.63
C ILE A 141 -26.64 -2.74 -24.40
N GLU A 142 -27.24 -1.61 -24.77
CA GLU A 142 -28.68 -1.41 -24.65
C GLU A 142 -29.43 -2.09 -25.80
N GLU A 143 -29.78 -3.36 -25.62
CA GLU A 143 -30.53 -4.13 -26.63
C GLU A 143 -31.96 -3.58 -26.85
N SER A 144 -32.58 -3.02 -25.81
CA SER A 144 -33.95 -2.50 -25.88
C SER A 144 -34.09 -1.21 -26.70
N SER A 145 -33.00 -0.44 -26.82
CA SER A 145 -32.94 0.76 -27.67
C SER A 145 -32.37 0.46 -29.06
N ALA A 146 -32.03 -0.80 -29.35
CA ALA A 146 -31.47 -1.20 -30.63
C ALA A 146 -32.52 -1.12 -31.75
N VAL A 147 -32.13 -0.49 -32.86
CA VAL A 147 -32.95 -0.33 -34.06
C VAL A 147 -32.36 -1.20 -35.16
N ILE A 148 -33.11 -2.24 -35.55
CA ILE A 148 -32.79 -3.10 -36.69
C ILE A 148 -33.58 -2.58 -37.89
N GLY A 149 -32.88 -1.88 -38.79
CA GLY A 149 -33.45 -1.32 -40.01
C GLY A 149 -33.18 -2.18 -41.25
N ALA A 150 -33.67 -1.74 -42.39
CA ALA A 150 -33.39 -2.39 -43.68
C ALA A 150 -31.92 -2.21 -44.07
N GLY A 151 -31.07 -3.15 -43.68
CA GLY A 151 -29.65 -3.21 -44.02
C GLY A 151 -28.70 -2.53 -43.02
N TYR A 152 -29.18 -2.18 -41.82
CA TYR A 152 -28.34 -1.62 -40.77
C TYR A 152 -28.85 -1.99 -39.37
N VAL A 153 -27.95 -1.98 -38.40
CA VAL A 153 -28.26 -2.10 -36.97
C VAL A 153 -27.65 -0.92 -36.25
N GLU A 154 -28.42 -0.32 -35.37
CA GLU A 154 -28.01 0.79 -34.53
C GLU A 154 -28.29 0.46 -33.06
N PHE A 155 -27.33 0.67 -32.17
CA PHE A 155 -27.48 0.40 -30.74
C PHE A 155 -26.64 1.38 -29.91
N GLN A 156 -26.88 1.40 -28.61
CA GLN A 156 -26.15 2.23 -27.67
C GLN A 156 -25.27 1.38 -26.74
N VAL A 157 -24.07 1.87 -26.46
CA VAL A 157 -23.13 1.26 -25.51
C VAL A 157 -22.77 2.23 -24.42
N SER A 158 -22.60 1.72 -23.22
CA SER A 158 -22.20 2.49 -22.05
C SER A 158 -21.34 1.65 -21.13
N ASP A 159 -20.35 2.30 -20.52
CA ASP A 159 -19.56 1.70 -19.46
C ASP A 159 -19.54 2.64 -18.24
N SER A 160 -19.51 2.08 -17.04
CA SER A 160 -19.63 2.83 -15.79
C SER A 160 -18.30 3.30 -15.19
N GLN A 161 -17.16 2.72 -15.58
CA GLN A 161 -15.89 2.93 -14.89
C GLN A 161 -14.75 3.27 -15.84
N SER A 162 -14.25 2.33 -16.64
CA SER A 162 -13.11 2.56 -17.54
C SER A 162 -13.51 3.28 -18.84
N GLY A 163 -14.76 3.19 -19.25
CA GLY A 163 -15.27 3.73 -20.50
C GLY A 163 -15.13 2.74 -21.67
N VAL A 164 -15.88 2.97 -22.75
CA VAL A 164 -15.89 2.07 -23.91
C VAL A 164 -14.70 2.35 -24.84
N ASN A 165 -14.00 1.29 -25.27
CA ASN A 165 -12.99 1.38 -26.31
C ASN A 165 -13.64 1.31 -27.69
N PHE A 166 -14.03 2.46 -28.23
CA PHE A 166 -14.71 2.53 -29.53
C PHE A 166 -13.87 2.03 -30.72
N ASP A 167 -12.55 2.05 -30.60
CA ASP A 167 -11.65 1.68 -31.71
C ASP A 167 -11.48 0.15 -31.84
N SER A 168 -11.79 -0.61 -30.79
CA SER A 168 -11.76 -2.07 -30.79
C SER A 168 -13.10 -2.73 -31.18
N ILE A 169 -14.16 -1.94 -31.38
CA ILE A 169 -15.50 -2.47 -31.69
C ILE A 169 -15.53 -3.03 -33.11
N TYR A 170 -16.02 -4.26 -33.25
CA TYR A 170 -16.22 -4.92 -34.53
C TYR A 170 -17.44 -5.84 -34.50
N ALA A 171 -17.88 -6.26 -35.67
CA ALA A 171 -18.94 -7.25 -35.80
C ALA A 171 -18.57 -8.34 -36.79
N THR A 172 -19.28 -9.45 -36.71
CA THR A 172 -19.20 -10.56 -37.66
C THR A 172 -20.60 -10.80 -38.22
N ASP A 173 -20.76 -10.69 -39.54
CA ASP A 173 -22.02 -10.96 -40.25
C ASP A 173 -22.24 -12.49 -40.37
N SER A 174 -23.43 -12.90 -40.84
CA SER A 174 -23.84 -14.30 -40.95
C SER A 174 -22.97 -15.12 -41.92
N ASP A 175 -22.25 -14.47 -42.83
CA ASP A 175 -21.30 -15.06 -43.75
C ASP A 175 -19.88 -15.23 -43.16
N GLY A 176 -19.66 -14.78 -41.92
CA GLY A 176 -18.37 -14.80 -41.23
C GLY A 176 -17.46 -13.61 -41.56
N SER A 177 -17.94 -12.62 -42.32
CA SER A 177 -17.18 -11.41 -42.64
C SER A 177 -17.03 -10.49 -41.43
N HIS A 178 -15.80 -10.02 -41.17
CA HIS A 178 -15.55 -9.00 -40.17
C HIS A 178 -15.94 -7.61 -40.70
N LEU A 179 -16.78 -6.92 -39.94
CA LEU A 179 -17.29 -5.59 -40.24
C LEU A 179 -16.83 -4.59 -39.18
N LYS A 180 -16.52 -3.37 -39.63
CA LYS A 180 -16.32 -2.22 -38.76
C LYS A 180 -17.60 -1.37 -38.70
N PRO A 181 -17.79 -0.60 -37.63
CA PRO A 181 -18.88 0.37 -37.56
C PRO A 181 -18.86 1.32 -38.76
N THR A 182 -20.05 1.61 -39.29
CA THR A 182 -20.24 2.62 -40.34
C THR A 182 -20.24 4.03 -39.75
N ASP A 183 -20.80 4.19 -38.55
CA ASP A 183 -20.80 5.45 -37.79
C ASP A 183 -20.61 5.18 -36.28
N ILE A 184 -19.92 6.09 -35.60
CA ILE A 184 -19.65 6.04 -34.16
C ILE A 184 -19.85 7.42 -33.55
N GLN A 185 -20.88 7.57 -32.72
CA GLN A 185 -21.14 8.78 -31.96
C GLN A 185 -20.65 8.60 -30.52
N ARG A 186 -19.39 8.96 -30.28
CA ARG A 186 -18.72 8.77 -28.97
C ARG A 186 -19.40 9.48 -27.80
N THR A 187 -20.08 10.60 -28.04
CA THR A 187 -20.76 11.37 -26.97
C THR A 187 -22.05 10.73 -26.49
N SER A 188 -22.80 10.09 -27.39
CA SER A 188 -24.03 9.36 -27.05
C SER A 188 -23.77 7.88 -26.80
N GLY A 189 -22.63 7.35 -27.23
CA GLY A 189 -22.36 5.92 -27.23
C GLY A 189 -23.13 5.17 -28.33
N LYS A 190 -23.65 5.89 -29.34
CA LYS A 190 -24.43 5.30 -30.42
C LYS A 190 -23.52 4.76 -31.51
N ILE A 191 -23.77 3.53 -31.94
CA ILE A 191 -22.97 2.83 -32.94
C ILE A 191 -23.89 2.29 -34.02
N THR A 192 -23.48 2.43 -35.28
CA THR A 192 -24.22 1.94 -36.43
C THR A 192 -23.36 1.01 -37.26
N PHE A 193 -23.89 -0.17 -37.59
CA PHE A 193 -23.30 -1.13 -38.51
C PHE A 193 -24.16 -1.30 -39.76
N SER A 194 -23.51 -1.49 -40.90
CA SER A 194 -24.18 -2.08 -42.06
C SER A 194 -24.37 -3.57 -41.83
N MET A 195 -25.58 -4.07 -42.09
CA MET A 195 -25.92 -5.49 -41.96
C MET A 195 -26.38 -5.99 -43.32
N LYS A 196 -25.72 -7.00 -43.89
CA LYS A 196 -26.12 -7.58 -45.18
C LYS A 196 -26.93 -8.86 -45.00
N GLY A 197 -26.61 -9.65 -43.98
CA GLY A 197 -27.32 -10.88 -43.64
C GLY A 197 -28.48 -10.69 -42.67
N ASP A 198 -29.03 -11.82 -42.21
CA ASP A 198 -30.14 -11.86 -41.27
C ASP A 198 -29.70 -11.73 -39.80
N SER A 199 -28.38 -11.80 -39.53
CA SER A 199 -27.83 -11.70 -38.18
C SER A 199 -26.44 -11.07 -38.15
N LEU A 200 -26.14 -10.41 -37.03
CA LEU A 200 -24.90 -9.70 -36.78
C LEU A 200 -24.44 -9.97 -35.34
N ASN A 201 -23.24 -10.54 -35.18
CA ASN A 201 -22.59 -10.70 -33.87
C ASN A 201 -21.68 -9.51 -33.62
N VAL A 202 -21.99 -8.69 -32.63
CA VAL A 202 -21.24 -7.49 -32.28
C VAL A 202 -20.38 -7.77 -31.05
N TYR A 203 -19.12 -7.32 -31.11
CA TYR A 203 -18.13 -7.41 -30.05
C TYR A 203 -17.75 -6.00 -29.59
N VAL A 204 -17.94 -5.72 -28.31
CA VAL A 204 -17.62 -4.42 -27.69
C VAL A 204 -16.67 -4.66 -26.53
N GLN A 205 -15.61 -3.88 -26.45
CA GLN A 205 -14.63 -3.93 -25.37
C GLN A 205 -14.56 -2.56 -24.67
N ASP A 206 -14.29 -2.56 -23.37
CA ASP A 206 -13.98 -1.36 -22.61
C ASP A 206 -12.46 -1.03 -22.67
N LEU A 207 -12.03 -0.02 -21.92
CA LEU A 207 -10.63 0.35 -21.80
C LEU A 207 -9.84 -0.55 -20.83
N ALA A 208 -10.53 -1.26 -19.94
CA ALA A 208 -9.95 -2.27 -19.05
C ALA A 208 -9.79 -3.66 -19.72
N GLY A 209 -10.23 -3.82 -20.97
CA GLY A 209 -10.12 -5.05 -21.72
C GLY A 209 -11.28 -6.04 -21.55
N ASN A 210 -12.30 -5.74 -20.75
CA ASN A 210 -13.49 -6.56 -20.60
C ASN A 210 -14.35 -6.48 -21.87
N GLN A 211 -14.89 -7.62 -22.30
CA GLN A 211 -15.61 -7.73 -23.57
C GLN A 211 -17.04 -8.23 -23.38
N GLN A 212 -17.98 -7.58 -24.07
CA GLN A 212 -19.36 -8.02 -24.21
C GLN A 212 -19.65 -8.40 -25.66
N THR A 213 -20.47 -9.43 -25.86
CA THR A 213 -20.89 -9.89 -27.19
C THR A 213 -22.41 -9.98 -27.26
N VAL A 214 -23.01 -9.44 -28.33
CA VAL A 214 -24.47 -9.48 -28.55
C VAL A 214 -24.76 -9.90 -29.98
N ASN A 215 -25.79 -10.73 -30.15
CA ASN A 215 -26.33 -11.11 -31.45
C ASN A 215 -27.58 -10.27 -31.75
N PHE A 216 -27.56 -9.55 -32.87
CA PHE A 216 -28.75 -8.94 -33.44
C PHE A 216 -29.23 -9.79 -34.60
N SER A 217 -30.53 -10.05 -34.69
CA SER A 217 -31.12 -10.80 -35.80
C SER A 217 -32.45 -10.21 -36.23
N VAL A 218 -32.74 -10.28 -37.53
CA VAL A 218 -34.04 -9.91 -38.09
C VAL A 218 -34.99 -11.08 -37.82
N SER A 219 -35.92 -10.89 -36.88
CA SER A 219 -37.02 -11.84 -36.63
C SER A 219 -38.19 -11.64 -37.59
#